data_AF-A0A1J3GWX9-F1
#
_entry.id   AF-A0A1J3GWX9-F1
#
_cell.length_a   1.000
_cell.length_b   1.000
_cell.length_c   1.000
_cell.angle_alpha   90.00
_cell.angle_beta   90.00
_cell.angle_gamma   90.00
#
_symmetry.space_group_name_H-M   'P 1'
#
loop_
_entity.id
_entity.type
_entity.pdbx_description
1 polymer ?
#
loop_
_entity_poly.entity_id
_entity_poly.type
_entity_poly.pdbx_seq_one_letter_code
_entity_poly.pdbx_strand_id
1 'polypeptide(L)'
;VLVEQVSHHPAVSALHATHAKENIDVTWVQYVSPKFRGAYVEMELKGKRVMKLLNRKETYIMGQPRLNVRLLPVPGPHLVGKAKVKCPETDLEAEMHFISDSFMERFKSKNSRFIKGKISESSSGN
;
A
#
# COMPACT_ATOMS: atom_id res chain seq x y z
N VAL A 1 11.23 11.11 -12.96
CA VAL A 1 10.24 11.06 -11.85
C VAL A 1 9.89 12.48 -11.47
N LEU A 2 8.62 12.82 -11.39
CA LEU A 2 8.10 14.10 -10.92
C LEU A 2 7.30 13.86 -9.65
N VAL A 3 7.45 14.71 -8.63
CA VAL A 3 6.71 14.65 -7.38
C VAL A 3 6.33 16.06 -6.96
N GLU A 4 5.09 16.25 -6.51
CA GLU A 4 4.58 17.53 -6.05
C GLU A 4 3.58 17.35 -4.90
N GLN A 5 3.60 18.27 -3.93
CA GLN A 5 2.52 18.41 -2.97
C GLN A 5 1.42 19.28 -3.59
N VAL A 6 0.37 18.64 -4.10
CA VAL A 6 -0.68 19.28 -4.91
C VAL A 6 -1.84 19.84 -4.08
N SER A 7 -1.87 19.55 -2.77
CA SER A 7 -2.85 20.15 -1.84
C SER A 7 -2.31 20.20 -0.41
N HIS A 8 -2.79 21.17 0.37
CA HIS A 8 -2.51 21.28 1.80
C HIS A 8 -3.68 20.77 2.67
N HIS A 9 -4.93 20.97 2.25
CA HIS A 9 -6.13 20.60 3.01
C HIS A 9 -7.12 19.80 2.14
N PRO A 10 -7.06 18.45 2.17
CA PRO A 10 -6.08 17.63 2.90
C PRO A 10 -4.68 17.66 2.26
N ALA A 11 -3.65 17.24 3.00
CA ALA A 11 -2.29 17.19 2.47
C ALA A 11 -2.17 16.04 1.45
N VAL A 12 -2.09 16.40 0.16
CA VAL A 12 -2.03 15.44 -0.96
C VAL A 12 -0.68 15.57 -1.66
N SER A 13 -0.02 14.45 -1.90
CA SER A 13 1.17 14.36 -2.73
C SER A 13 0.88 13.53 -3.98
N ALA A 14 1.29 14.03 -5.14
CA ALA A 14 1.23 13.34 -6.41
C ALA A 14 2.64 13.03 -6.91
N LEU A 15 2.79 11.87 -7.53
CA LEU A 15 4.00 11.37 -8.16
C LEU A 15 3.62 10.81 -9.53
N HIS A 16 4.41 11.17 -10.53
CA HIS A 16 4.37 10.55 -11.86
C HIS A 16 5.78 10.13 -12.28
N ALA A 17 5.92 8.88 -12.72
CA ALA A 17 7.20 8.32 -13.14
C ALA A 17 7.03 7.52 -14.41
N THR A 18 7.96 7.70 -15.35
CA THR A 18 8.00 6.93 -16.60
C THR A 18 9.38 6.32 -16.78
N HIS A 19 9.44 5.11 -17.34
CA HIS A 19 10.68 4.46 -17.74
C HIS A 19 10.63 4.17 -19.25
N ALA A 20 11.18 5.08 -20.06
CA ALA A 20 11.03 5.05 -21.52
C ALA A 20 11.53 3.75 -22.15
N LYS A 21 12.70 3.24 -21.74
CA LYS A 21 13.29 2.02 -22.31
C LYS A 21 12.42 0.77 -22.10
N GLU A 22 11.68 0.71 -21.00
CA GLU A 22 10.85 -0.44 -20.63
C GLU A 22 9.35 -0.17 -20.85
N ASN A 23 9.02 1.01 -21.39
CA ASN A 23 7.66 1.51 -21.57
C ASN A 23 6.77 1.32 -20.32
N ILE A 24 7.25 1.79 -19.17
CA ILE A 24 6.52 1.76 -17.90
C ILE A 24 6.02 3.17 -17.56
N ASP A 25 4.76 3.29 -17.14
CA ASP A 25 4.16 4.52 -16.60
C ASP A 25 3.59 4.25 -15.20
N VAL A 26 3.91 5.11 -14.24
CA VAL A 26 3.45 5.00 -12.84
C VAL A 26 2.85 6.32 -12.42
N THR A 27 1.61 6.27 -11.96
CA THR A 27 0.91 7.39 -11.32
C THR A 27 0.58 7.02 -9.88
N TRP A 28 1.03 7.83 -8.94
CA TRP A 28 0.73 7.66 -7.52
C TRP A 28 0.28 8.99 -6.92
N VAL A 29 -0.98 9.06 -6.49
CA VAL A 29 -1.52 10.16 -5.70
C VAL A 29 -1.90 9.64 -4.34
N GLN A 30 -1.47 10.30 -3.27
CA GLN A 30 -1.80 9.87 -1.91
C GLN A 30 -2.03 11.03 -0.95
N TYR A 31 -2.87 10.77 0.02
CA TYR A 31 -2.96 11.55 1.24
C TYR A 31 -3.11 10.59 2.43
N VAL A 32 -2.74 11.07 3.61
CA VAL A 32 -2.76 10.28 4.83
C VAL A 32 -3.75 10.90 5.80
N SER A 33 -4.60 10.07 6.40
CA SER A 33 -5.50 10.46 7.49
C SER A 33 -5.01 9.85 8.81
N PRO A 34 -4.19 10.56 9.60
CA PRO A 34 -3.70 10.06 10.88
C PRO A 34 -4.80 10.10 11.95
N LYS A 35 -4.84 9.08 12.83
CA LYS A 35 -5.69 8.99 14.01
C LYS A 35 -4.87 8.54 15.20
N PHE A 36 -4.76 9.40 16.22
CA PHE A 36 -4.09 9.05 17.47
C PHE A 36 -4.97 8.13 18.32
N ARG A 37 -4.38 7.04 18.82
CA ARG A 37 -5.06 5.95 19.56
C ARG A 37 -4.40 5.71 20.93
N GLY A 38 -3.77 6.74 21.50
CA GLY A 38 -3.03 6.65 22.77
C GLY A 38 -1.63 6.07 22.57
N ALA A 39 -1.52 4.74 22.52
CA ALA A 39 -0.21 4.08 22.42
C ALA A 39 0.37 4.03 20.98
N TYR A 40 -0.41 4.43 19.96
CA TYR A 40 -0.01 4.42 18.56
C TYR A 40 -0.80 5.45 17.73
N VAL A 41 -0.29 5.76 16.54
CA VAL A 41 -0.97 6.53 15.48
C VAL A 41 -1.34 5.59 14.35
N GLU A 42 -2.62 5.49 14.03
CA GLU A 42 -3.11 4.78 12.84
C GLU A 42 -3.11 5.76 11.66
N MET A 43 -2.42 5.41 10.58
CA MET A 43 -2.34 6.19 9.35
C MET A 43 -3.08 5.43 8.25
N GLU A 44 -4.25 5.95 7.87
CA GLU A 44 -4.97 5.47 6.71
C GLU A 44 -4.41 6.14 5.46
N LEU A 45 -3.75 5.36 4.60
CA LEU A 45 -3.27 5.82 3.30
C LEU A 45 -4.41 5.75 2.29
N LYS A 46 -4.76 6.87 1.69
CA LYS A 46 -5.80 6.97 0.67
C LYS A 46 -5.21 7.53 -0.61
N GLY A 47 -5.84 7.21 -1.73
CA GLY A 47 -5.50 7.77 -3.03
C GLY A 47 -5.40 6.70 -4.11
N LYS A 48 -4.68 7.03 -5.18
CA LYS A 48 -4.58 6.23 -6.40
C LYS A 48 -3.15 5.76 -6.60
N ARG A 49 -2.94 4.47 -6.89
CA ARG A 49 -1.66 3.94 -7.37
C ARG A 49 -1.93 3.07 -8.59
N VAL A 50 -1.41 3.51 -9.73
CA VAL A 50 -1.57 2.83 -11.00
C VAL A 50 -0.21 2.68 -11.65
N MET A 51 0.09 1.47 -12.11
CA MET A 51 1.26 1.17 -12.93
C MET A 51 0.78 0.58 -14.25
N LYS A 52 1.26 1.10 -15.37
CA LYS A 52 0.99 0.58 -16.70
C LYS A 52 2.25 -0.06 -17.25
N LEU A 53 2.13 -1.32 -17.67
CA LEU A 53 3.16 -1.99 -18.46
C LEU A 53 2.74 -1.92 -19.92
N LEU A 54 3.17 -0.86 -20.63
CA LEU A 54 2.60 -0.52 -21.94
C LEU A 54 2.93 -1.57 -23.00
N ASN A 55 4.10 -2.22 -22.90
CA ASN A 55 4.48 -3.34 -23.76
C ASN A 55 3.51 -4.54 -23.67
N ARG A 56 2.87 -4.73 -22.50
CA ARG A 56 1.90 -5.80 -22.25
C ARG A 56 0.45 -5.33 -22.39
N LYS A 57 0.23 -4.02 -22.57
CA LYS A 57 -1.10 -3.39 -22.52
C LYS A 57 -1.84 -3.69 -21.21
N GLU A 58 -1.11 -3.75 -20.09
CA GLU A 58 -1.66 -4.08 -18.76
C GLU A 58 -1.68 -2.86 -17.84
N THR A 59 -2.73 -2.75 -17.03
CA THR A 59 -2.93 -1.70 -16.03
C THR A 59 -3.07 -2.30 -14.64
N TYR A 60 -2.09 -2.08 -13.78
CA TYR A 60 -2.11 -2.54 -12.39
C TYR A 60 -2.64 -1.46 -11.45
N ILE A 61 -3.79 -1.71 -10.84
CA ILE A 61 -4.40 -0.87 -9.80
C ILE A 61 -3.99 -1.44 -8.43
N MET A 62 -3.29 -0.64 -7.64
CA MET A 62 -2.68 -1.07 -6.39
C MET A 62 -3.31 -0.37 -5.19
N GLY A 63 -3.85 -1.15 -4.26
CA GLY A 63 -4.30 -0.68 -2.95
C GLY A 63 -3.13 -0.50 -1.98
N GLN A 64 -3.41 0.15 -0.84
CA GLN A 64 -2.43 0.39 0.22
C GLN A 64 -2.79 -0.38 1.50
N PRO A 65 -1.80 -0.96 2.21
CA PRO A 65 -2.00 -1.34 3.59
C PRO A 65 -2.10 -0.10 4.49
N ARG A 66 -2.61 -0.29 5.71
CA ARG A 66 -2.55 0.75 6.74
C ARG A 66 -1.17 0.79 7.37
N LEU A 67 -0.76 1.96 7.83
CA LEU A 67 0.48 2.15 8.57
C LEU A 67 0.14 2.50 10.02
N ASN A 68 0.60 1.68 10.97
CA ASN A 68 0.50 1.97 12.39
C ASN A 68 1.88 2.36 12.91
N VAL A 69 2.00 3.55 13.50
CA VAL A 69 3.21 4.00 14.18
C VAL A 69 3.00 3.86 15.68
N ARG A 70 3.61 2.84 16.27
CA ARG A 70 3.56 2.61 17.73
C ARG A 70 4.47 3.60 18.44
N LEU A 71 4.04 4.07 19.61
CA LEU A 71 4.81 4.97 20.47
C LEU A 71 5.28 4.28 21.76
N LEU A 72 4.52 3.31 22.29
CA LEU A 72 4.84 2.60 23.54
C LEU A 72 4.62 1.09 23.44
N PRO A 73 5.45 0.24 24.09
CA PRO A 73 6.69 0.58 24.79
C PRO A 73 7.90 0.61 23.85
N VAL A 74 7.82 -0.03 22.69
CA VAL A 74 8.86 0.00 21.65
C VAL A 74 8.28 0.75 20.45
N PRO A 75 8.78 1.97 20.14
CA PRO A 75 8.35 2.72 18.98
C PRO A 75 8.67 2.02 17.68
N GLY A 76 7.81 2.15 16.68
CA GLY A 76 8.11 1.62 15.36
C GLY A 76 6.94 1.64 14.37
N PRO A 77 7.24 1.67 13.07
CA PRO A 77 6.23 1.55 12.02
C PRO A 77 5.88 0.08 11.76
N HIS A 78 4.58 -0.17 11.61
CA HIS A 78 4.02 -1.48 11.27
C HIS A 78 3.01 -1.32 10.13
N LEU A 79 3.23 -2.02 9.02
CA LEU A 79 2.19 -2.19 8.01
C LEU A 79 1.20 -3.24 8.50
N VAL A 80 -0.08 -2.93 8.40
CA VAL A 80 -1.16 -3.81 8.86
C VAL A 80 -2.33 -3.80 7.88
N GLY A 81 -3.12 -4.87 7.93
CA GLY A 81 -4.33 -5.00 7.14
C GLY A 81 -4.08 -5.60 5.76
N LYS A 82 -5.03 -5.38 4.84
CA LYS A 82 -5.02 -5.99 3.51
C LYS A 82 -4.68 -4.96 2.45
N ALA A 83 -3.93 -5.37 1.42
CA ALA A 83 -3.77 -4.62 0.19
C ALA A 83 -4.02 -5.55 -1.00
N LYS A 84 -4.44 -4.98 -2.12
CA LYS A 84 -4.73 -5.72 -3.35
C LYS A 84 -3.97 -5.11 -4.52
N VAL A 85 -3.57 -5.93 -5.48
CA VAL A 85 -3.09 -5.49 -6.79
C VAL A 85 -3.94 -6.18 -7.83
N LYS A 86 -4.65 -5.42 -8.66
CA LYS A 86 -5.54 -5.95 -9.69
C LYS A 86 -5.07 -5.52 -11.07
N CYS A 87 -5.06 -6.45 -12.02
CA CYS A 87 -4.92 -6.20 -13.44
C CYS A 87 -6.27 -6.49 -14.13
N PRO A 88 -7.04 -5.47 -14.54
CA PRO A 88 -8.33 -5.68 -15.21
C PRO A 88 -8.21 -6.40 -16.56
N GLU A 89 -7.07 -6.29 -17.25
CA GLU A 89 -6.89 -6.89 -18.57
C GLU A 89 -6.63 -8.40 -18.53
N THR A 90 -6.22 -8.94 -17.37
CA THR A 90 -5.96 -10.38 -17.20
C THR A 90 -6.86 -11.03 -16.15
N ASP A 91 -7.75 -10.25 -15.55
CA ASP A 91 -8.55 -10.63 -14.37
C ASP A 91 -7.73 -11.14 -13.17
N LEU A 92 -6.41 -11.01 -13.18
CA LEU A 92 -5.58 -11.45 -12.05
C LEU A 92 -5.62 -10.43 -10.91
N GLU A 93 -5.79 -10.94 -9.70
CA GLU A 93 -5.73 -10.19 -8.45
C GLU A 93 -4.76 -10.85 -7.46
N ALA A 94 -3.84 -10.07 -6.93
CA ALA A 94 -2.99 -10.46 -5.80
C ALA A 94 -3.54 -9.82 -4.51
N GLU A 95 -3.90 -10.63 -3.52
CA GLU A 95 -4.27 -10.19 -2.18
C GLU A 95 -3.10 -10.38 -1.22
N MET A 96 -2.73 -9.35 -0.47
CA MET A 96 -1.66 -9.36 0.52
C MET A 96 -2.21 -8.97 1.89
N HIS A 97 -1.90 -9.75 2.92
CA HIS A 97 -2.25 -9.51 4.32
C HIS A 97 -0.98 -9.25 5.11
N PHE A 98 -0.86 -8.03 5.61
CA PHE A 98 0.24 -7.56 6.43
C PHE A 98 -0.10 -7.87 7.88
N ILE A 99 0.58 -8.87 8.45
CA ILE A 99 0.36 -9.34 9.81
C ILE A 99 1.43 -8.71 10.69
N SER A 100 1.01 -7.83 11.60
CA SER A 100 1.89 -7.40 12.69
C SER A 100 1.91 -8.46 13.78
N ASP A 101 3.08 -8.66 14.40
CA ASP A 101 3.25 -9.51 15.58
C ASP A 101 2.16 -9.29 16.63
N SER A 102 1.83 -10.33 17.41
CA SER A 102 0.97 -10.19 18.58
C SER A 102 1.64 -9.38 19.70
N PHE A 103 0.87 -8.91 20.70
CA PHE A 103 1.44 -8.16 21.84
C PHE A 103 2.55 -8.96 22.57
N MET A 104 2.40 -10.28 22.67
CA MET A 104 3.31 -11.17 23.40
C MET A 104 4.57 -11.54 22.61
N GLU A 105 4.47 -11.73 21.29
CA GLU A 105 5.62 -12.03 20.42
C GLU A 105 6.61 -10.87 20.35
N ARG A 106 6.14 -9.64 20.58
CA ARG A 106 6.94 -8.41 20.57
C ARG A 106 7.86 -8.22 21.78
N PHE A 107 7.67 -8.99 22.85
CA PHE A 107 8.62 -9.04 23.98
C PHE A 107 9.73 -10.08 23.76
N LYS A 108 9.59 -10.95 22.75
CA LYS A 108 10.67 -11.82 22.29
C LYS A 108 11.44 -11.04 21.22
N SER A 109 12.77 -11.11 21.24
CA SER A 109 13.69 -10.36 20.36
C SER A 109 13.57 -10.69 18.84
N LYS A 110 12.46 -11.25 18.37
CA LYS A 110 12.18 -11.52 16.95
C LYS A 110 10.99 -10.67 16.51
N ASN A 111 11.31 -9.56 15.86
CA ASN A 111 10.35 -8.64 15.24
C ASN A 111 9.90 -9.25 13.89
N SER A 112 9.02 -10.24 13.93
CA SER A 112 8.67 -11.06 12.76
C SER A 112 7.54 -10.43 11.95
N ARG A 113 7.90 -9.46 11.10
CA ARG A 113 6.96 -8.89 10.14
C ARG A 113 6.64 -9.91 9.04
N PHE A 114 5.41 -10.43 9.02
CA PHE A 114 4.96 -11.40 8.02
C PHE A 114 3.97 -10.78 7.03
N ILE A 115 4.11 -11.19 5.77
CA ILE A 115 3.12 -10.92 4.72
C ILE A 115 2.66 -12.29 4.21
N LYS A 116 1.36 -12.53 4.25
CA LYS A 116 0.74 -13.69 3.59
C LYS A 116 -0.04 -13.19 2.39
N GLY A 117 -0.09 -13.95 1.31
CA GLY A 117 -0.85 -13.53 0.15
C GLY A 117 -1.19 -14.68 -0.78
N LYS A 118 -2.05 -14.38 -1.74
CA LYS A 118 -2.45 -15.29 -2.82
C LYS A 118 -2.65 -14.50 -4.11
N ILE A 119 -2.40 -15.15 -5.23
CA ILE A 119 -2.77 -14.66 -6.55
C ILE A 119 -3.91 -15.54 -7.04
N SER A 120 -4.98 -14.94 -7.53
CA SER A 120 -6.15 -15.64 -8.04
C SER A 120 -6.76 -14.83 -9.17
N GLU A 121 -7.46 -15.50 -10.08
CA GLU A 121 -8.38 -14.84 -10.99
C GLU A 121 -9.54 -14.23 -10.17
N SER A 122 -9.87 -12.98 -10.45
CA SER A 122 -11.00 -12.29 -9.85
C SER A 122 -12.26 -12.89 -10.47
N SER A 123 -13.15 -13.43 -9.64
CA SER A 123 -14.45 -13.89 -10.12
C SER A 123 -15.20 -12.70 -10.72
N SER A 124 -15.27 -12.64 -12.04
CA SER A 124 -16.30 -11.88 -12.73
C SER A 124 -17.62 -12.48 -12.30
N GLY A 125 -18.33 -11.84 -11.37
CA GLY A 125 -19.71 -12.17 -11.07
C GLY A 125 -20.51 -11.92 -12.34
N ASN A 126 -20.82 -13.00 -13.06
CA ASN A 126 -21.95 -13.03 -13.99
C ASN A 126 -23.24 -13.18 -13.18
#